data_AF-A0A699WJ72-F1
#
_entry.id   AF-A0A699WJ72-F1
#
_cell.length_a   1.000
_cell.length_b   1.000
_cell.length_c   1.000
_cell.angle_alpha   90.00
_cell.angle_beta   90.00
_cell.angle_gamma   90.00
#
_symmetry.space_group_name_H-M   'P 1'
#
loop_
_entity.id
_entity.type
_entity.pdbx_description
1 polymer ?
#
loop_
_entity_poly.entity_id
_entity_poly.type
_entity_poly.pdbx_seq_one_letter_code
_entity_poly.pdbx_strand_id
1 'polypeptide(L)' 'NQIDEDDMEEIDIKWSMALLSMRADKFWKRTRKKISIQGSNVAGFDKTKVECFNCHKMGHFARECRAPRSQERGRK' A
#
# COMPACT_ATOMS: atom_id res chain seq x y z
N ASN A 1 -28.40 -14.76 -17.19
CA ASN A 1 -27.24 -13.86 -16.98
C ASN A 1 -26.81 -13.92 -15.53
N GLN A 2 -25.86 -14.79 -15.21
CA GLN A 2 -25.08 -14.66 -13.97
C GLN A 2 -23.95 -13.70 -14.31
N ILE A 3 -23.78 -12.66 -13.50
CA ILE A 3 -22.60 -11.79 -13.58
C ILE A 3 -21.47 -12.59 -12.95
N ASP A 4 -20.35 -12.70 -13.66
CA ASP A 4 -19.19 -13.42 -13.18
C ASP A 4 -18.62 -12.72 -11.93
N GLU A 5 -18.05 -13.47 -11.01
CA GLU A 5 -17.44 -12.91 -9.80
C GLU A 5 -16.27 -11.97 -10.16
N ASP A 6 -15.52 -12.32 -11.21
CA ASP A 6 -14.43 -11.51 -11.75
C ASP A 6 -14.95 -10.19 -12.35
N ASP A 7 -16.13 -10.21 -12.99
CA ASP A 7 -16.75 -9.00 -13.54
C ASP A 7 -17.14 -8.01 -12.42
N MET A 8 -17.64 -8.53 -11.29
CA MET A 8 -17.97 -7.69 -10.13
C MET A 8 -16.72 -7.10 -9.48
N GLU A 9 -15.65 -7.89 -9.34
CA GLU A 9 -14.36 -7.42 -8.82
C GLU A 9 -13.74 -6.35 -9.74
N GLU A 10 -13.79 -6.55 -11.05
CA GLU A 10 -13.30 -5.57 -12.03
C GLU A 10 -14.05 -4.22 -11.90
N ILE A 11 -15.38 -4.27 -11.72
CA ILE A 11 -16.21 -3.09 -11.53
C ILE A 11 -15.80 -2.36 -10.24
N ASP A 12 -15.64 -3.06 -9.13
CA ASP A 12 -15.23 -2.47 -7.85
C ASP A 12 -13.84 -1.79 -7.93
N ILE A 13 -12.87 -2.48 -8.55
CA ILE A 13 -11.53 -1.94 -8.77
C ILE A 13 -11.60 -0.65 -9.60
N LYS A 14 -12.39 -0.63 -10.68
CA LYS A 14 -12.58 0.56 -11.53
C LYS A 14 -13.18 1.73 -10.75
N TRP A 15 -14.22 1.48 -9.93
CA TRP A 15 -14.82 2.51 -9.08
C TRP A 15 -13.82 3.06 -8.07
N SER A 16 -13.05 2.18 -7.43
CA SER A 16 -11.98 2.56 -6.51
C SER A 16 -10.90 3.41 -7.20
N MET A 17 -10.48 3.05 -8.41
CA MET A 17 -9.52 3.83 -9.20
C MET A 17 -10.07 5.21 -9.59
N ALA A 18 -11.35 5.30 -9.96
CA ALA A 18 -12.00 6.57 -10.27
C ALA A 18 -12.02 7.50 -9.04
N LEU A 19 -12.38 6.98 -7.86
CA LEU A 19 -12.36 7.72 -6.61
C LEU A 19 -10.96 8.24 -6.25
N LEU A 20 -9.95 7.37 -6.36
CA LEU A 20 -8.55 7.74 -6.11
C LEU A 20 -8.06 8.81 -7.08
N SER A 21 -8.44 8.73 -8.37
CA SER A 21 -8.06 9.71 -9.38
C SER A 21 -8.65 11.09 -9.09
N MET A 22 -9.93 11.17 -8.68
CA MET A 22 -10.55 12.43 -8.24
C MET A 22 -9.83 13.03 -7.03
N ARG A 23 -9.41 12.20 -6.07
CA ARG A 23 -8.66 12.67 -4.89
C ARG A 23 -7.28 13.17 -5.24
N ALA A 24 -6.58 12.50 -6.15
CA ALA A 24 -5.27 12.91 -6.65
C ALA A 24 -5.34 14.23 -7.42
N ASP A 25 -6.37 14.44 -8.26
CA ASP A 25 -6.60 15.70 -8.97
C ASP A 25 -6.82 16.88 -8.01
N LYS A 26 -7.69 16.70 -6.99
CA LYS A 26 -7.90 17.71 -5.94
C LYS A 26 -6.59 18.06 -5.22
N PHE A 27 -5.76 17.06 -4.91
CA PHE A 27 -4.46 17.27 -4.29
C PHE A 27 -3.49 18.02 -5.21
N TRP A 28 -3.41 17.65 -6.48
CA TRP A 28 -2.59 18.31 -7.48
C TRP A 28 -2.97 19.79 -7.63
N LYS A 29 -4.27 20.10 -7.76
CA LYS A 29 -4.75 21.48 -7.85
C LYS A 29 -4.36 22.32 -6.64
N ARG A 30 -4.37 21.73 -5.44
CA ARG A 30 -4.02 22.42 -4.19
C ARG A 30 -2.52 22.61 -3.98
N THR A 31 -1.70 21.65 -4.39
CA THR A 31 -0.28 21.59 -3.99
C THR A 31 0.71 21.67 -5.14
N ARG A 32 0.25 21.55 -6.40
CA ARG A 32 1.08 21.35 -7.60
C ARG A 32 2.08 20.19 -7.48
N LYS A 33 1.82 19.19 -6.62
CA LYS A 33 2.66 17.99 -6.45
C LYS A 33 1.97 16.77 -7.05
N LYS A 34 2.60 16.14 -8.06
CA LYS A 34 1.99 15.06 -8.84
C LYS A 34 2.23 13.74 -8.11
N ILE A 35 1.14 13.05 -7.75
CA ILE A 35 1.21 11.68 -7.23
C ILE A 35 1.22 10.74 -8.44
N SER A 36 2.26 9.93 -8.56
CA SER A 36 2.39 8.91 -9.60
C SER A 36 2.29 7.53 -8.95
N ILE A 37 1.40 6.68 -9.45
CA ILE A 37 1.32 5.27 -9.07
C ILE A 37 1.96 4.49 -10.22
N GLN A 38 3.23 4.12 -10.09
CA GLN A 38 3.88 3.23 -11.07
C GLN A 38 3.63 1.77 -10.71
N GLY A 39 3.34 0.95 -11.72
CA GLY A 39 2.85 -0.43 -11.61
C GLY A 39 3.74 -1.46 -10.90
N SER A 40 4.87 -1.07 -10.31
CA SER A 40 5.71 -1.95 -9.47
C SER A 40 5.97 -1.43 -8.05
N ASN A 41 5.54 -0.19 -7.75
CA ASN A 41 5.76 0.42 -6.45
C ASN A 41 4.43 0.98 -5.95
N VAL A 42 3.83 0.31 -4.96
CA VAL A 42 2.76 0.88 -4.14
C VAL A 42 3.24 2.24 -3.64
N ALA A 43 2.69 3.29 -4.25
CA ALA A 43 2.70 4.67 -3.79
C ALA A 43 4.05 5.22 -3.28
N GLY A 44 5.13 5.18 -4.05
CA GLY A 44 6.37 5.93 -3.73
C GLY A 44 6.91 5.69 -2.30
N PHE A 45 6.52 4.58 -1.68
CA PHE A 45 6.88 4.27 -0.30
C PHE A 45 8.27 3.68 -0.34
N ASP A 46 9.23 4.50 0.08
CA ASP A 46 10.63 4.10 0.20
C ASP A 46 10.75 3.03 1.28
N LYS A 47 10.60 1.76 0.88
CA LYS A 47 10.73 0.59 1.75
C LYS A 47 12.07 0.58 2.48
N THR A 48 13.13 1.19 1.94
CA THR A 48 14.43 1.24 2.63
C THR A 48 14.38 1.98 3.97
N LYS A 49 13.34 2.81 4.19
CA LYS A 49 13.10 3.55 5.43
C LYS A 49 12.11 2.89 6.39
N VAL A 50 11.54 1.74 6.03
CA VAL A 50 10.61 1.03 6.93
C VAL A 50 11.39 0.17 7.90
N GLU A 51 11.15 0.36 9.20
CA GLU A 51 11.71 -0.49 10.24
C GLU A 51 10.80 -1.71 10.47
N CYS A 52 11.38 -2.90 10.47
CA CYS A 52 10.67 -4.12 10.79
C CYS A 52 10.41 -4.22 12.31
N PHE A 53 9.14 -4.20 12.71
CA PHE A 53 8.74 -4.37 14.11
C PHE A 53 9.14 -5.70 14.76
N ASN A 54 9.58 -6.69 13.99
CA ASN A 54 10.04 -7.97 14.52
C ASN A 54 11.52 -7.95 14.88
N CYS A 55 12.38 -7.59 13.92
CA CYS A 55 13.84 -7.69 14.07
C CYS A 55 14.56 -6.34 14.12
N HIS A 56 13.81 -5.22 14.07
CA HIS A 56 14.32 -3.85 14.11
C HIS A 56 15.33 -3.51 12.99
N LYS A 57 15.28 -4.26 11.87
CA LYS A 57 16.07 -3.96 10.67
C LYS A 57 15.23 -3.21 9.65
N MET A 58 15.87 -2.28 8.94
CA MET A 58 15.24 -1.49 7.88
C MET A 58 14.98 -2.32 6.62
N GLY A 59 14.12 -1.82 5.72
CA GLY A 59 13.97 -2.34 4.36
C GLY A 59 12.81 -3.29 4.12
N HIS A 60 12.10 -3.74 5.17
CA HIS A 60 11.02 -4.72 5.03
C HIS A 60 9.96 -4.61 6.12
N PHE A 61 8.73 -5.03 5.80
CA PHE A 61 7.65 -5.08 6.79
C PHE A 61 7.79 -6.31 7.70
N ALA A 62 7.21 -6.26 8.91
CA ALA A 62 7.22 -7.38 9.85
C ALA A 62 6.68 -8.70 9.25
N ARG A 63 5.70 -8.61 8.33
CA ARG A 63 5.13 -9.76 7.61
C ARG A 63 6.10 -10.42 6.61
N GLU A 64 7.13 -9.71 6.17
CA GLU A 64 8.16 -10.18 5.24
C GLU A 64 9.40 -10.70 6.00
N CYS A 65 9.41 -10.60 7.34
CA CYS A 65 10.56 -10.92 8.16
C CYS A 65 10.77 -12.44 8.27
N ARG A 66 11.99 -12.90 7.96
CA ARG A 66 12.39 -14.32 8.11
C ARG A 66 12.98 -14.65 9.49
N ALA A 67 13.23 -13.63 10.33
CA ALA A 67 13.70 -13.86 11.68
C ALA A 67 12.56 -14.48 12.52
N PRO A 68 12.88 -15.34 13.51
CA PRO A 68 11.88 -15.78 14.49
C PRO A 68 11.25 -14.57 15.18
N ARG A 69 10.03 -14.75 15.69
CA ARG A 69 9.33 -13.67 16.41
C ARG A 69 10.18 -13.20 17.59
N SER A 70 10.47 -11.91 17.69
CA SER A 70 11.20 -11.36 18.83
C SER A 70 10.37 -11.54 20.10
N GLN A 71 11.00 -12.08 21.15
CA GLN A 71 10.35 -12.32 22.44
C GLN A 71 10.22 -11.06 23.30
N GLU A 72 10.72 -9.92 22.84
CA GLU A 72 10.76 -8.66 23.60
C GLU A 72 9.36 -8.10 23.91
N ARG A 73 8.35 -8.44 23.09
CA ARG A 73 6.95 -8.05 23.33
C ARG A 73 6.20 -8.91 24.36
N GLY A 74 6.80 -9.96 24.93
CA GLY A 74 6.21 -10.70 26.04
C GLY A 74 6.32 -10.00 27.41
N ARG A 75 6.88 -8.77 27.46
CA ARG A 75 7.23 -8.07 28.71
C ARG A 75 6.72 -6.62 28.83
N LYS A 76 5.63 -6.26 28.14
CA LYS A 76 4.89 -5.03 28.45
C LYS A 76 3.40 -5.30 28.54
#